data_AF-A0AAD2UGZ7-F1
#
_entry.id   AF-A0AAD2UGZ7-F1
#
_cell.length_a   1.000
_cell.length_b   1.000
_cell.length_c   1.000
_cell.angle_alpha   90.00
_cell.angle_beta   90.00
_cell.angle_gamma   90.00
#
_symmetry.space_group_name_H-M   'P 1'
#
loop_
_entity.id
_entity.type
_entity.pdbx_description
1 polymer ?
#
loop_
_entity_poly.entity_id
_entity_poly.type
_entity_poly.pdbx_seq_one_letter_code
_entity_poly.pdbx_strand_id
1 'polypeptide(L)'
;TNAPAEDPDIPASGYYGAASRTNGNQVSSNRPTHFSSWARRSIIPDRLATAILNAAGRTSAFISGKAPEIKPSPGGNTPSGPSADTSVRTISLLPAAGEAAAQGWSIKDGGIQLSDGVFKITKQSNKTWSLTHPVDDAITLLTQGGRLTCKFRLSGALTNNQFGLGIYLYTDAPVPDGVAMTGTGNPFLMSYFTQTTDGRVNLMHHRKAGNTKLGEFGDYGNDWQTLELVF
;
A
#
# COMPACT_ATOMS: atom_id res chain seq x y z
N THR A 1 26.98 -0.40 16.40
CA THR A 1 28.00 -1.17 15.65
C THR A 1 28.84 -1.97 16.64
N ASN A 2 29.95 -2.60 16.24
CA ASN A 2 30.91 -3.23 17.16
C ASN A 2 31.78 -2.20 17.93
N ALA A 3 31.51 -0.89 17.79
CA ALA A 3 32.05 0.13 18.69
C ALA A 3 31.58 -0.14 20.14
N PRO A 4 32.47 -0.20 21.14
CA PRO A 4 32.09 -0.56 22.52
C PRO A 4 30.96 0.29 23.12
N ALA A 5 30.89 1.59 22.80
CA ALA A 5 29.83 2.48 23.27
C ALA A 5 28.44 2.18 22.66
N GLU A 6 28.40 1.50 21.50
CA GLU A 6 27.18 1.19 20.76
C GLU A 6 26.74 -0.28 20.90
N ASP A 7 27.49 -1.08 21.66
CA ASP A 7 27.18 -2.48 21.97
C ASP A 7 27.49 -2.78 23.44
N PRO A 8 26.69 -2.22 24.37
CA PRO A 8 26.91 -2.36 25.80
C PRO A 8 26.58 -3.77 26.29
N ASP A 9 27.18 -4.14 27.42
CA ASP A 9 26.81 -5.35 28.15
C ASP A 9 25.37 -5.24 28.67
N ILE A 10 24.65 -6.36 28.65
CA ILE A 10 23.34 -6.52 29.27
C ILE A 10 23.43 -7.75 30.18
N PRO A 11 23.97 -7.59 31.41
CA PRO A 11 24.25 -8.73 32.30
C PRO A 11 23.01 -9.55 32.65
N ALA A 12 21.85 -8.90 32.75
CA ALA A 12 20.58 -9.56 33.06
C ALA A 12 20.17 -10.62 32.01
N SER A 13 20.64 -10.50 30.77
CA SER A 13 20.42 -11.47 29.70
C SER A 13 21.65 -12.35 29.42
N GLY A 14 22.70 -12.23 30.23
CA GLY A 14 23.98 -12.90 30.00
C GLY A 14 24.70 -12.41 28.73
N TYR A 15 24.34 -11.24 28.20
CA TYR A 15 24.94 -10.68 27.00
C TYR A 15 26.13 -9.79 27.36
N TYR A 16 27.32 -10.18 26.89
CA TYR A 16 28.53 -9.35 26.93
C TYR A 16 28.77 -8.79 25.53
N GLY A 17 28.67 -7.48 25.41
CA GLY A 17 28.83 -6.74 24.18
C GLY A 17 30.29 -6.57 23.77
N ALA A 18 30.52 -5.68 22.81
CA ALA A 18 31.79 -5.59 22.10
C ALA A 18 32.95 -5.08 22.97
N ALA A 19 32.68 -4.49 24.15
CA ALA A 19 33.70 -4.04 25.10
C ALA A 19 34.55 -5.19 25.65
N SER A 20 34.00 -6.41 25.71
CA SER A 20 34.70 -7.62 26.18
C SER A 20 35.79 -8.13 25.20
N ARG A 21 35.84 -7.60 23.98
CA ARG A 21 36.78 -8.02 22.92
C ARG A 21 38.07 -7.21 22.95
N THR A 22 39.19 -7.90 22.83
CA THR A 22 40.54 -7.32 22.76
C THR A 22 41.12 -7.44 21.35
N ASN A 23 42.28 -6.84 21.10
CA ASN A 23 42.98 -6.98 19.82
C ASN A 23 43.32 -8.45 19.47
N GLY A 24 43.40 -9.36 20.44
CA GLY A 24 43.68 -10.77 20.20
C GLY A 24 42.48 -11.61 19.75
N ASN A 25 41.25 -11.11 19.87
CA ASN A 25 40.03 -11.88 19.59
C ASN A 25 38.90 -11.10 18.90
N GLN A 26 39.20 -9.90 18.41
CA GLN A 26 38.29 -9.09 17.58
C GLN A 26 38.52 -9.37 16.09
N VAL A 27 37.50 -9.10 15.27
CA VAL A 27 37.56 -9.32 13.82
C VAL A 27 38.38 -8.25 13.10
N SER A 28 38.29 -6.99 13.56
CA SER A 28 38.96 -5.84 12.95
C SER A 28 39.28 -4.79 14.01
N SER A 29 40.38 -4.06 13.83
CA SER A 29 40.73 -2.88 14.64
C SER A 29 39.78 -1.71 14.42
N ASN A 30 39.20 -1.57 13.22
CA ASN A 30 38.22 -0.54 12.92
C ASN A 30 36.81 -1.00 13.33
N ARG A 31 36.52 -0.91 14.62
CA ARG A 31 35.33 -1.46 15.28
C ARG A 31 33.98 -1.02 14.68
N PRO A 32 33.77 0.25 14.27
CA PRO A 32 32.48 0.69 13.72
C PRO A 32 32.08 0.04 12.39
N THR A 33 33.00 -0.61 11.67
CA THR A 33 32.75 -1.16 10.32
C THR A 33 31.78 -2.35 10.28
N HIS A 34 31.42 -2.91 11.44
CA HIS A 34 30.55 -4.08 11.52
C HIS A 34 29.39 -3.82 12.48
N PHE A 35 28.20 -4.31 12.13
CA PHE A 35 27.09 -4.36 13.06
C PHE A 35 27.35 -5.31 14.23
N SER A 36 26.89 -4.93 15.43
CA SER A 36 27.01 -5.74 16.64
C SER A 36 26.14 -6.98 16.62
N SER A 37 26.45 -7.92 17.50
CA SER A 37 25.62 -9.11 17.70
C SER A 37 24.20 -8.75 18.14
N TRP A 38 24.04 -7.74 19.00
CA TRP A 38 22.72 -7.24 19.39
C TRP A 38 21.91 -6.74 18.19
N ALA A 39 22.49 -5.87 17.36
CA ALA A 39 21.82 -5.34 16.17
C ALA A 39 21.44 -6.46 15.17
N ARG A 40 22.30 -7.47 15.01
CA ARG A 40 22.07 -8.64 14.14
C ARG A 40 21.03 -9.62 14.68
N ARG A 41 20.70 -9.57 15.97
CA ARG A 41 19.65 -10.40 16.59
C ARG A 41 18.30 -9.69 16.67
N SER A 42 18.27 -8.38 16.40
CA SER A 42 17.07 -7.55 16.53
C SER A 42 16.82 -6.75 15.25
N ILE A 43 17.22 -5.48 15.22
CA ILE A 43 16.75 -4.54 14.21
C ILE A 43 17.10 -4.94 12.76
N ILE A 44 18.25 -5.60 12.53
CA ILE A 44 18.66 -6.01 11.19
C ILE A 44 17.75 -7.11 10.63
N PRO A 45 17.61 -8.28 11.30
CA PRO A 45 16.66 -9.29 10.82
C PRO A 45 15.22 -8.79 10.84
N ASP A 46 14.81 -7.92 11.77
CA ASP A 46 13.45 -7.37 11.78
C ASP A 46 13.18 -6.53 10.52
N ARG A 47 14.11 -5.64 10.16
CA ARG A 47 14.00 -4.82 8.94
C ARG A 47 14.05 -5.68 7.69
N LEU A 48 14.92 -6.70 7.67
CA LEU A 48 15.02 -7.63 6.54
C LEU A 48 13.72 -8.46 6.41
N ALA A 49 13.20 -9.02 7.49
CA ALA A 49 11.96 -9.77 7.50
C ALA A 49 10.77 -8.89 7.09
N THR A 50 10.71 -7.66 7.58
CA THR A 50 9.70 -6.69 7.15
C THR A 50 9.79 -6.40 5.66
N ALA A 51 11.00 -6.18 5.14
CA ALA A 51 11.22 -5.96 3.71
C ALA A 51 10.84 -7.19 2.88
N ILE A 52 11.20 -8.40 3.34
CA ILE A 52 10.82 -9.65 2.69
C ILE A 52 9.31 -9.83 2.69
N LEU A 53 8.63 -9.61 3.81
CA LEU A 53 7.18 -9.71 3.90
C LEU A 53 6.47 -8.68 3.01
N ASN A 54 7.02 -7.47 2.92
CA ASN A 54 6.49 -6.43 2.04
C ASN A 54 6.72 -6.76 0.56
N ALA A 55 7.83 -7.41 0.21
CA ALA A 55 8.18 -7.71 -1.18
C ALA A 55 7.60 -9.06 -1.66
N ALA A 56 7.80 -10.13 -0.91
CA ALA A 56 7.37 -11.50 -1.25
C ALA A 56 5.93 -11.81 -0.81
N GLY A 57 5.29 -10.91 -0.05
CA GLY A 57 3.97 -11.12 0.52
C GLY A 57 3.94 -12.20 1.61
N ARG A 58 2.73 -12.45 2.13
CA ARG A 58 2.45 -13.50 3.14
C ARG A 58 1.92 -14.77 2.49
N THR A 59 2.59 -15.26 1.45
CA THR A 59 2.15 -16.48 0.77
C THR A 59 2.22 -17.68 1.71
N SER A 60 1.30 -18.64 1.55
CA SER A 60 1.26 -19.85 2.39
C SER A 60 2.55 -20.67 2.33
N ALA A 61 3.20 -20.70 1.16
CA ALA A 61 4.52 -21.34 0.97
C ALA A 61 5.62 -20.65 1.80
N PHE A 62 5.63 -19.31 1.84
CA PHE A 62 6.57 -18.55 2.65
C PHE A 62 6.33 -18.75 4.16
N ILE A 63 5.08 -18.68 4.61
CA ILE A 63 4.73 -18.87 6.03
C ILE A 63 5.01 -20.30 6.50
N SER A 64 4.81 -21.30 5.65
CA SER A 64 5.08 -22.72 5.99
C SER A 64 6.55 -23.11 5.88
N GLY A 65 7.43 -22.24 5.39
CA GLY A 65 8.85 -22.54 5.16
C GLY A 65 9.08 -23.63 4.10
N LYS A 66 8.04 -23.95 3.30
CA LYS A 66 8.12 -24.97 2.25
C LYS A 66 8.51 -24.28 0.96
N ALA A 67 9.70 -24.60 0.43
CA ALA A 67 10.12 -24.13 -0.88
C ALA A 67 9.02 -24.46 -1.92
N PRO A 68 8.61 -23.52 -2.78
CA PRO A 68 7.66 -23.83 -3.83
C PRO A 68 8.22 -24.96 -4.69
N GLU A 69 7.40 -25.98 -4.93
CA GLU A 69 7.78 -27.13 -5.74
C GLU A 69 7.92 -26.65 -7.20
N ILE A 70 9.16 -26.43 -7.63
CA ILE A 70 9.46 -26.09 -9.02
C ILE A 70 9.23 -27.36 -9.84
N LYS A 71 8.01 -27.54 -10.36
CA LYS A 71 7.75 -28.54 -11.39
C LYS A 71 8.51 -28.10 -12.65
N PRO A 72 9.47 -28.89 -13.17
CA PRO A 72 10.02 -28.61 -14.48
C PRO A 72 8.88 -28.72 -15.49
N SER A 73 8.56 -27.64 -16.19
CA SER A 73 7.66 -27.70 -17.33
C SER A 73 8.37 -28.45 -18.46
N PRO A 74 7.71 -29.36 -19.21
CA PRO A 74 8.36 -30.07 -20.29
C PRO A 74 8.63 -29.12 -21.47
N GLY A 75 9.89 -28.75 -21.66
CA GLY A 75 10.42 -28.21 -22.91
C GLY A 75 10.53 -26.68 -22.99
N GLY A 76 11.78 -26.19 -23.00
CA GLY A 76 12.13 -24.82 -23.34
C GLY A 76 13.36 -24.33 -22.57
N ASN A 77 14.54 -24.47 -23.17
CA ASN A 77 15.83 -24.02 -22.59
C ASN A 77 15.92 -22.49 -22.53
N THR A 78 15.26 -21.90 -21.54
CA THR A 78 15.64 -20.62 -20.93
C THR A 78 15.11 -20.66 -19.51
N PRO A 79 15.95 -20.54 -18.47
CA PRO A 79 15.44 -20.32 -17.13
C PRO A 79 14.70 -18.98 -17.16
N SER A 80 13.37 -19.00 -17.24
CA SER A 80 12.60 -17.92 -16.66
C SER A 80 12.85 -18.05 -15.17
N GLY A 81 13.76 -17.21 -14.67
CA GLY A 81 13.86 -16.96 -13.24
C GLY A 81 12.49 -16.57 -12.68
N PRO A 82 12.30 -16.61 -11.35
CA PRO A 82 11.08 -16.13 -10.74
C PRO A 82 10.75 -14.77 -11.34
N SER A 83 9.52 -14.61 -11.84
CA SER A 83 9.07 -13.39 -12.52
C SER A 83 9.52 -12.19 -11.70
N ALA A 84 10.46 -11.45 -12.28
CA ALA A 84 11.21 -10.41 -11.62
C ALA A 84 10.35 -9.15 -11.54
N ASP A 85 9.32 -9.16 -10.70
CA ASP A 85 8.71 -7.91 -10.22
C ASP A 85 7.88 -8.10 -8.95
N THR A 86 8.54 -8.50 -7.85
CA THR A 86 8.01 -8.36 -6.47
C THR A 86 8.35 -6.99 -5.88
N SER A 87 8.56 -5.98 -6.74
CA SER A 87 8.65 -4.60 -6.27
C SER A 87 7.27 -4.17 -5.77
N VAL A 88 7.23 -3.52 -4.61
CA VAL A 88 6.00 -2.90 -4.10
C VAL A 88 5.56 -1.87 -5.14
N ARG A 89 4.56 -2.21 -5.96
CA ARG A 89 3.99 -1.29 -6.94
C ARG A 89 3.25 -0.20 -6.20
N THR A 90 3.84 0.99 -6.18
CA THR A 90 3.25 2.17 -5.53
C THR A 90 2.76 3.13 -6.61
N ILE A 91 1.45 3.36 -6.64
CA ILE A 91 0.84 4.45 -7.41
C ILE A 91 0.43 5.52 -6.40
N SER A 92 0.85 6.76 -6.65
CA SER A 92 0.60 7.86 -5.72
C SER A 92 0.26 9.15 -6.48
N LEU A 93 -0.47 10.02 -5.79
CA LEU A 93 -0.66 11.41 -6.19
C LEU A 93 -0.29 12.28 -4.99
N LEU A 94 0.92 12.83 -5.00
CA LEU A 94 1.49 13.56 -3.88
C LEU A 94 1.74 15.02 -4.28
N PRO A 95 1.23 16.01 -3.54
CA PRO A 95 1.49 17.43 -3.80
C PRO A 95 2.99 17.77 -3.87
N ALA A 96 3.81 17.10 -3.04
CA ALA A 96 5.26 17.28 -3.01
C ALA A 96 5.98 16.74 -4.26
N ALA A 97 5.32 15.88 -5.06
CA ALA A 97 5.87 15.30 -6.28
C ALA A 97 5.48 16.10 -7.55
N GLY A 98 4.95 17.33 -7.38
CA GLY A 98 4.64 18.24 -8.48
C GLY A 98 3.24 18.01 -9.08
N GLU A 99 3.03 18.46 -10.32
CA GLU A 99 1.72 18.41 -10.98
C GLU A 99 1.22 16.98 -11.22
N ALA A 100 -0.11 16.79 -11.19
CA ALA A 100 -0.73 15.47 -11.35
C ALA A 100 -0.37 14.80 -12.69
N ALA A 101 -0.31 15.57 -13.78
CA ALA A 101 0.08 15.07 -15.09
C ALA A 101 1.52 14.55 -15.14
N ALA A 102 2.45 15.21 -14.43
CA ALA A 102 3.84 14.76 -14.32
C ALA A 102 3.97 13.45 -13.52
N GLN A 103 2.98 13.16 -12.66
CA GLN A 103 2.85 11.92 -11.91
C GLN A 103 2.02 10.85 -12.64
N GLY A 104 1.72 11.03 -13.93
CA GLY A 104 0.99 10.05 -14.75
C GLY A 104 -0.54 10.08 -14.62
N TRP A 105 -1.11 11.06 -13.91
CA TRP A 105 -2.56 11.19 -13.75
C TRP A 105 -3.19 12.04 -14.84
N SER A 106 -4.33 11.58 -15.36
CA SER A 106 -5.10 12.28 -16.39
C SER A 106 -6.47 12.70 -15.86
N ILE A 107 -6.82 13.99 -15.99
CA ILE A 107 -8.14 14.53 -15.65
C ILE A 107 -9.02 14.59 -16.90
N LYS A 108 -10.28 14.18 -16.77
CA LYS A 108 -11.32 14.33 -17.80
C LYS A 108 -12.50 15.09 -17.24
N ASP A 109 -13.03 16.04 -18.02
CA ASP A 109 -14.26 16.80 -17.73
C ASP A 109 -14.26 17.52 -16.35
N GLY A 110 -13.07 17.86 -15.86
CA GLY A 110 -12.80 18.50 -14.57
C GLY A 110 -11.55 19.36 -14.63
N GLY A 111 -11.29 20.09 -13.55
CA GLY A 111 -10.03 20.82 -13.33
C GLY A 111 -9.29 20.20 -12.15
N ILE A 112 -7.96 20.15 -12.23
CA ILE A 112 -7.08 19.83 -11.12
C ILE A 112 -6.02 20.93 -11.03
N GLN A 113 -5.83 21.46 -9.83
CA GLN A 113 -4.85 22.50 -9.56
C GLN A 113 -4.08 22.16 -8.28
N LEU A 114 -2.76 22.21 -8.36
CA LEU A 114 -1.89 22.17 -7.18
C LEU A 114 -1.79 23.59 -6.59
N SER A 115 -2.21 23.76 -5.34
CA SER A 115 -2.09 25.01 -4.59
C SER A 115 -1.92 24.71 -3.12
N ASP A 116 -1.07 25.45 -2.41
CA ASP A 116 -0.90 25.37 -0.95
C ASP A 116 -0.65 23.93 -0.44
N GLY A 117 0.12 23.16 -1.20
CA GLY A 117 0.46 21.77 -0.87
C GLY A 117 -0.70 20.79 -0.96
N VAL A 118 -1.77 21.11 -1.71
CA VAL A 118 -2.93 20.23 -1.93
C VAL A 118 -3.40 20.26 -3.38
N PHE A 119 -3.98 19.16 -3.84
CA PHE A 119 -4.70 19.14 -5.11
C PHE A 119 -6.15 19.54 -4.90
N LYS A 120 -6.56 20.64 -5.53
CA LYS A 120 -7.96 21.05 -5.62
C LYS A 120 -8.53 20.50 -6.92
N ILE A 121 -9.57 19.68 -6.81
CA ILE A 121 -10.30 19.15 -7.97
C ILE A 121 -11.65 19.88 -8.07
N THR A 122 -11.95 20.41 -9.26
CA THR A 122 -13.20 21.11 -9.54
C THR A 122 -13.95 20.42 -10.67
N LYS A 123 -15.22 20.08 -10.41
CA LYS A 123 -16.13 19.56 -11.42
C LYS A 123 -16.48 20.65 -12.45
N GLN A 124 -16.56 20.30 -13.73
CA GLN A 124 -17.22 21.15 -14.74
C GLN A 124 -18.74 20.98 -14.64
N SER A 125 -19.49 22.09 -14.78
CA SER A 125 -20.95 22.07 -14.66
C SER A 125 -21.58 21.02 -15.60
N ASN A 126 -22.54 20.25 -15.07
CA ASN A 126 -23.26 19.19 -15.79
C ASN A 126 -22.40 18.05 -16.38
N LYS A 127 -21.14 17.89 -15.97
CA LYS A 127 -20.28 16.78 -16.41
C LYS A 127 -19.82 15.91 -15.25
N THR A 128 -19.78 14.60 -15.44
CA THR A 128 -19.04 13.70 -14.55
C THR A 128 -17.56 13.83 -14.88
N TRP A 129 -16.73 14.05 -13.87
CA TRP A 129 -15.28 14.14 -14.03
C TRP A 129 -14.60 12.84 -13.54
N SER A 130 -13.41 12.57 -14.05
CA SER A 130 -12.57 11.45 -13.57
C SER A 130 -11.10 11.85 -13.56
N LEU A 131 -10.38 11.46 -12.51
CA LEU A 131 -8.93 11.52 -12.43
C LEU A 131 -8.40 10.08 -12.47
N THR A 132 -7.63 9.73 -13.49
CA THR A 132 -7.27 8.33 -13.79
C THR A 132 -5.76 8.15 -13.88
N HIS A 133 -5.27 7.03 -13.35
CA HIS A 133 -3.92 6.54 -13.55
C HIS A 133 -4.01 5.05 -13.94
N PRO A 134 -3.31 4.58 -14.98
CA PRO A 134 -3.26 3.16 -15.32
C PRO A 134 -2.74 2.34 -14.14
N VAL A 135 -3.34 1.19 -13.90
CA VAL A 135 -2.88 0.24 -12.89
C VAL A 135 -2.60 -1.07 -13.59
N ASP A 136 -1.33 -1.43 -13.68
CA ASP A 136 -0.94 -2.73 -14.19
C ASP A 136 -1.17 -3.79 -13.12
N ASP A 137 -1.68 -4.95 -13.53
CA ASP A 137 -1.77 -6.15 -12.69
C ASP A 137 -2.55 -5.94 -11.37
N ALA A 138 -3.66 -5.19 -11.44
CA ALA A 138 -4.50 -4.87 -10.28
C ALA A 138 -4.97 -6.13 -9.51
N ILE A 139 -5.05 -7.28 -10.19
CA ILE A 139 -5.47 -8.55 -9.60
C ILE A 139 -4.51 -9.06 -8.51
N THR A 140 -3.25 -8.61 -8.51
CA THR A 140 -2.27 -8.93 -7.45
C THR A 140 -2.73 -8.48 -6.08
N LEU A 141 -3.60 -7.48 -5.97
CA LEU A 141 -4.22 -7.10 -4.70
C LEU A 141 -4.96 -8.27 -4.03
N LEU A 142 -5.54 -9.19 -4.81
CA LEU A 142 -6.25 -10.36 -4.27
C LEU A 142 -5.31 -11.48 -3.81
N THR A 143 -4.10 -11.57 -4.36
CA THR A 143 -3.15 -12.66 -4.08
C THR A 143 -2.04 -12.26 -3.12
N GLN A 144 -1.63 -10.99 -3.15
CA GLN A 144 -0.52 -10.45 -2.37
C GLN A 144 -1.00 -9.49 -1.28
N GLY A 145 -2.29 -9.12 -1.29
CA GLY A 145 -2.85 -8.09 -0.43
C GLY A 145 -2.41 -6.69 -0.86
N GLY A 146 -2.83 -5.69 -0.11
CA GLY A 146 -2.45 -4.32 -0.41
C GLY A 146 -3.19 -3.28 0.41
N ARG A 147 -2.92 -2.01 0.11
CA ARG A 147 -3.54 -0.89 0.80
C ARG A 147 -3.79 0.26 -0.16
N LEU A 148 -5.00 0.78 -0.12
CA LEU A 148 -5.29 2.13 -0.62
C LEU A 148 -5.40 3.08 0.57
N THR A 149 -4.76 4.23 0.46
CA THR A 149 -4.90 5.33 1.42
C THR A 149 -5.18 6.61 0.66
N CYS A 150 -6.24 7.31 1.03
CA CYS A 150 -6.61 8.58 0.45
C CYS A 150 -6.95 9.58 1.56
N LYS A 151 -6.16 10.65 1.65
CA LYS A 151 -6.47 11.80 2.51
C LYS A 151 -7.18 12.86 1.68
N PHE A 152 -8.40 13.20 2.06
CA PHE A 152 -9.27 14.10 1.30
C PHE A 152 -10.06 15.02 2.23
N ARG A 153 -10.61 16.09 1.69
CA ARG A 153 -11.67 16.87 2.34
C ARG A 153 -12.70 17.26 1.29
N LEU A 154 -13.95 17.38 1.71
CA LEU A 154 -15.00 17.93 0.87
C LEU A 154 -15.08 19.45 1.12
N SER A 155 -15.42 20.21 0.09
CA SER A 155 -15.60 21.66 0.19
C SER A 155 -16.97 22.07 -0.33
N GLY A 156 -17.59 23.04 0.32
CA GLY A 156 -18.89 23.58 -0.07
C GLY A 156 -19.85 23.59 1.11
N ALA A 157 -21.12 23.83 0.80
CA ALA A 157 -22.20 23.73 1.76
C ALA A 157 -22.73 22.29 1.80
N LEU A 158 -23.14 21.83 2.98
CA LEU A 158 -23.82 20.55 3.15
C LEU A 158 -25.08 20.50 2.28
N THR A 159 -25.15 19.53 1.38
CA THR A 159 -26.33 19.24 0.55
C THR A 159 -26.69 17.78 0.73
N ASN A 160 -27.91 17.46 1.16
CA ASN A 160 -28.30 16.08 1.40
C ASN A 160 -28.25 15.24 0.10
N ASN A 161 -27.82 13.99 0.21
CA ASN A 161 -27.62 13.03 -0.87
C ASN A 161 -26.56 13.41 -1.92
N GLN A 162 -25.67 14.36 -1.62
CA GLN A 162 -24.62 14.77 -2.53
C GLN A 162 -23.43 13.80 -2.52
N PHE A 163 -22.99 13.40 -3.70
CA PHE A 163 -21.79 12.59 -3.91
C PHE A 163 -20.51 13.40 -3.69
N GLY A 164 -19.54 12.80 -3.01
CA GLY A 164 -18.18 13.32 -2.81
C GLY A 164 -17.12 12.55 -3.61
N LEU A 165 -16.05 12.14 -2.93
CA LEU A 165 -14.99 11.29 -3.46
C LEU A 165 -15.54 9.93 -3.89
N GLY A 166 -15.14 9.44 -5.07
CA GLY A 166 -15.34 8.07 -5.53
C GLY A 166 -14.01 7.43 -5.91
N ILE A 167 -13.83 6.15 -5.56
CA ILE A 167 -12.64 5.35 -5.87
C ILE A 167 -13.10 4.07 -6.56
N TYR A 168 -12.61 3.88 -7.78
CA TYR A 168 -12.96 2.76 -8.64
C TYR A 168 -11.69 2.13 -9.17
N LEU A 169 -11.56 0.82 -8.98
CA LEU A 169 -10.49 0.01 -9.56
C LEU A 169 -11.11 -1.13 -10.34
N TYR A 170 -11.14 -0.97 -11.66
CA TYR A 170 -11.63 -1.97 -12.59
C TYR A 170 -10.51 -2.95 -12.94
N THR A 171 -10.87 -4.21 -13.17
CA THR A 171 -9.98 -5.22 -13.75
C THR A 171 -10.78 -6.12 -14.68
N ASP A 172 -10.27 -6.39 -15.88
CA ASP A 172 -10.78 -7.44 -16.77
C ASP A 172 -9.95 -8.74 -16.66
N ALA A 173 -8.87 -8.72 -15.89
CA ALA A 173 -8.04 -9.89 -15.62
C ALA A 173 -8.85 -11.00 -14.91
N PRO A 174 -8.58 -12.27 -15.24
CA PRO A 174 -9.20 -13.41 -14.54
C PRO A 174 -8.93 -13.35 -13.03
N VAL A 175 -9.96 -13.66 -12.26
CA VAL A 175 -9.87 -13.74 -10.80
C VAL A 175 -9.10 -15.02 -10.42
N PRO A 176 -8.24 -15.01 -9.38
CA PRO A 176 -7.45 -16.18 -8.98
C PRO A 176 -8.29 -17.40 -8.63
N ASP A 177 -7.72 -18.60 -8.82
CA ASP A 177 -8.39 -19.86 -8.47
C ASP A 177 -8.90 -19.87 -7.03
N GLY A 178 -10.14 -20.30 -6.85
CA GLY A 178 -10.81 -20.34 -5.55
C GLY A 178 -11.38 -19.01 -5.06
N VAL A 179 -11.17 -17.90 -5.79
CA VAL A 179 -11.80 -16.62 -5.51
C VAL A 179 -12.98 -16.41 -6.47
N ALA A 180 -14.15 -16.12 -5.91
CA ALA A 180 -15.34 -15.80 -6.68
C ALA A 180 -15.82 -14.39 -6.35
N MET A 181 -15.85 -13.51 -7.36
CA MET A 181 -16.58 -12.25 -7.24
C MET A 181 -18.08 -12.53 -7.35
N THR A 182 -18.82 -12.24 -6.28
CA THR A 182 -20.27 -12.43 -6.25
C THR A 182 -21.00 -11.14 -6.61
N GLY A 183 -22.19 -11.25 -7.21
CA GLY A 183 -23.02 -10.12 -7.64
C GLY A 183 -23.27 -10.11 -9.15
N THR A 184 -23.84 -9.01 -9.65
CA THR A 184 -24.10 -8.79 -11.08
C THR A 184 -23.45 -7.48 -11.51
N GLY A 185 -22.80 -7.46 -12.69
CA GLY A 185 -22.11 -6.28 -13.22
C GLY A 185 -20.65 -6.54 -13.58
N ASN A 186 -19.89 -5.45 -13.74
CA ASN A 186 -18.47 -5.51 -14.07
C ASN A 186 -17.63 -5.81 -12.81
N PRO A 187 -16.54 -6.59 -12.92
CA PRO A 187 -15.62 -6.85 -11.82
C PRO A 187 -14.82 -5.59 -11.45
N PHE A 188 -15.17 -5.00 -10.32
CA PHE A 188 -14.39 -3.92 -9.69
C PHE A 188 -13.77 -4.45 -8.39
N LEU A 189 -12.46 -4.28 -8.23
CA LEU A 189 -11.75 -4.54 -6.98
C LEU A 189 -12.06 -3.47 -5.93
N MET A 190 -12.35 -2.25 -6.39
CA MET A 190 -12.80 -1.14 -5.57
C MET A 190 -13.98 -0.48 -6.28
N SER A 191 -15.07 -0.25 -5.56
CA SER A 191 -16.27 0.42 -6.09
C SER A 191 -16.92 1.23 -4.96
N TYR A 192 -16.19 2.21 -4.44
CA TYR A 192 -16.58 2.94 -3.24
C TYR A 192 -16.78 4.42 -3.54
N PHE A 193 -17.73 5.04 -2.86
CA PHE A 193 -17.90 6.48 -2.92
C PHE A 193 -18.36 7.03 -1.58
N THR A 194 -18.18 8.34 -1.42
CA THR A 194 -18.71 9.08 -0.27
C THR A 194 -20.00 9.78 -0.65
N GLN A 195 -20.97 9.78 0.26
CA GLN A 195 -22.23 10.48 0.08
C GLN A 195 -22.65 11.14 1.38
N THR A 196 -23.12 12.37 1.27
CA THR A 196 -23.71 13.08 2.40
C THR A 196 -25.14 12.61 2.61
N THR A 197 -25.46 12.15 3.82
CA THR A 197 -26.85 11.81 4.20
C THR A 197 -27.04 12.16 5.67
N ASP A 198 -28.14 12.83 6.01
CA ASP A 198 -28.51 13.19 7.38
C ASP A 198 -27.39 13.96 8.12
N GLY A 199 -26.73 14.88 7.40
CA GLY A 199 -25.64 15.69 7.95
C GLY A 199 -24.31 14.97 8.13
N ARG A 200 -24.18 13.72 7.69
CA ARG A 200 -22.98 12.89 7.82
C ARG A 200 -22.34 12.59 6.49
N VAL A 201 -21.04 12.32 6.47
CA VAL A 201 -20.34 11.75 5.31
C VAL A 201 -20.29 10.23 5.46
N ASN A 202 -20.93 9.51 4.54
CA ASN A 202 -21.02 8.06 4.56
C ASN A 202 -20.09 7.44 3.52
N LEU A 203 -19.48 6.29 3.84
CA LEU A 203 -18.81 5.43 2.87
C LEU A 203 -19.81 4.44 2.31
N MET A 204 -19.94 4.40 0.99
CA MET A 204 -20.92 3.62 0.26
C MET A 204 -20.23 2.66 -0.71
N HIS A 205 -20.73 1.43 -0.79
CA HIS A 205 -20.41 0.47 -1.84
C HIS A 205 -21.37 0.69 -3.01
N HIS A 206 -20.82 0.98 -4.19
CA HIS A 206 -21.57 1.07 -5.44
C HIS A 206 -21.73 -0.32 -6.07
N ARG A 207 -22.97 -0.82 -6.09
CA ARG A 207 -23.32 -2.12 -6.65
C ARG A 207 -24.62 -2.04 -7.44
N LYS A 208 -24.75 -2.89 -8.47
CA LYS A 208 -25.92 -2.92 -9.36
C LYS A 208 -27.23 -3.20 -8.63
N ALA A 209 -27.20 -4.01 -7.57
CA ALA A 209 -28.35 -4.34 -6.73
C ALA A 209 -28.76 -3.22 -5.74
N GLY A 210 -28.28 -1.99 -5.96
CA GLY A 210 -28.50 -0.85 -5.08
C GLY A 210 -27.37 -0.64 -4.09
N ASN A 211 -26.94 0.62 -3.94
CA ASN A 211 -25.80 0.99 -3.12
C ASN A 211 -26.00 0.60 -1.64
N THR A 212 -24.90 0.37 -0.92
CA THR A 212 -24.95 -0.05 0.48
C THR A 212 -23.98 0.77 1.32
N LYS A 213 -24.43 1.28 2.46
CA LYS A 213 -23.55 1.95 3.42
C LYS A 213 -22.63 0.93 4.07
N LEU A 214 -21.32 1.19 4.01
CA LEU A 214 -20.28 0.41 4.66
C LEU A 214 -19.85 1.01 6.00
N GLY A 215 -19.98 2.33 6.14
CA GLY A 215 -19.57 3.06 7.33
C GLY A 215 -19.81 4.55 7.19
N GLU A 216 -19.30 5.33 8.14
CA GLU A 216 -19.36 6.78 8.14
C GLU A 216 -18.06 7.41 8.66
N PHE A 217 -17.77 8.62 8.19
CA PHE A 217 -16.67 9.46 8.66
C PHE A 217 -17.10 10.39 9.80
N GLY A 218 -18.41 10.44 10.10
CA GLY A 218 -19.01 11.34 11.08
C GLY A 218 -19.73 12.52 10.44
N ASP A 219 -19.93 13.57 11.24
CA ASP A 219 -20.64 14.78 10.81
C ASP A 219 -19.88 15.49 9.68
N TYR A 220 -20.63 16.08 8.75
CA TYR A 220 -20.05 16.87 7.67
C TYR A 220 -19.40 18.13 8.25
N GLY A 221 -18.07 18.13 8.24
CA GLY A 221 -17.22 19.30 8.34
C GLY A 221 -16.29 19.33 7.13
N ASN A 222 -15.88 20.52 6.68
CA ASN A 222 -14.91 20.67 5.59
C ASN A 222 -13.47 20.30 6.03
N ASP A 223 -13.37 19.39 7.00
CA ASP A 223 -12.17 18.89 7.63
C ASP A 223 -11.55 17.76 6.81
N TRP A 224 -10.27 17.52 7.10
CA TRP A 224 -9.53 16.42 6.48
C TRP A 224 -9.99 15.08 7.04
N GLN A 225 -10.22 14.15 6.11
CA GLN A 225 -10.59 12.77 6.35
C GLN A 225 -9.57 11.84 5.71
N THR A 226 -9.47 10.61 6.22
CA THR A 226 -8.63 9.56 5.64
C THR A 226 -9.48 8.33 5.38
N LEU A 227 -9.49 7.88 4.12
CA LEU A 227 -10.01 6.58 3.72
C LEU A 227 -8.85 5.60 3.61
N GLU A 228 -8.97 4.47 4.30
CA GLU A 228 -8.06 3.33 4.18
C GLU A 228 -8.85 2.08 3.78
N LEU A 229 -8.38 1.39 2.75
CA LEU A 229 -8.87 0.08 2.32
C LEU A 229 -7.71 -0.90 2.36
N VAL A 230 -7.89 -2.03 3.04
CA VAL A 230 -6.88 -3.08 3.17
C VAL A 230 -7.39 -4.34 2.47
N PHE A 231 -6.55 -4.92 1.61
CA PHE A 231 -6.80 -6.14 0.86
C PHE A 231 -6.00 -7.30 1.47
#